data_AF-A0A8T7KWV3-F1
#
_entry.id   AF-A0A8T7KWV3-F1
#
_cell.length_a   1.000
_cell.length_b   1.000
_cell.length_c   1.000
_cell.angle_alpha   90.00
_cell.angle_beta   90.00
_cell.angle_gamma   90.00
#
_symmetry.space_group_name_H-M   'P 1'
#
loop_
_entity.id
_entity.type
_entity.pdbx_description
1 polymer ?
#
loop_
_entity_poly.entity_id
_entity_poly.type
_entity_poly.pdbx_seq_one_letter_code
_entity_poly.pdbx_strand_id
1 'polypeptide(L)'
;MTTRSLQVFTLVLFAGLTLALLAGACTGGLPATPATALDAEALTATAFCIQLTDTGENIALWAIFGTPTPPPGVTPPTPTPRTLPISGDPERGKALFNGQANCAVCHLVDSEDWFVGPSLKSVASRAGSKRADMDAKTYLYNVIVNPDLTIVPQVKAGVMPRTFEQKLQQQDIADIVYYLLTLRG
;
A
#
# COMPACT_ATOMS: atom_id res chain seq x y z
N MET A 1 -24.89 56.61 8.77
CA MET A 1 -24.67 55.16 8.57
C MET A 1 -23.91 54.99 7.28
N THR A 2 -22.62 54.73 7.42
CA THR A 2 -21.58 54.84 6.39
C THR A 2 -21.44 53.52 5.63
N THR A 3 -21.20 53.63 4.32
CA THR A 3 -21.04 52.57 3.30
C THR A 3 -20.12 51.39 3.66
N ARG A 4 -19.34 51.50 4.74
CA ARG A 4 -18.48 50.44 5.30
C ARG A 4 -19.23 49.28 5.96
N SER A 5 -20.46 49.48 6.45
CA SER A 5 -21.22 48.44 7.16
C SER A 5 -21.95 47.45 6.23
N LEU A 6 -22.29 47.86 5.01
CA LEU A 6 -22.89 46.97 4.01
C LEU A 6 -21.87 45.99 3.41
N GLN A 7 -20.62 46.41 3.21
CA GLN A 7 -19.59 45.56 2.60
C GLN A 7 -19.13 44.41 3.53
N VAL A 8 -19.15 44.62 4.85
CA VAL A 8 -18.79 43.59 5.83
C VAL A 8 -19.88 42.51 5.94
N PHE A 9 -21.16 42.90 5.80
CA PHE A 9 -22.28 41.96 5.88
C PHE A 9 -22.35 41.03 4.65
N THR A 10 -22.04 41.52 3.45
CA THR A 10 -22.02 40.70 2.24
C THR A 10 -20.86 39.71 2.22
N LEU A 11 -19.71 40.04 2.82
CA LEU A 11 -18.54 39.16 2.86
C LEU A 11 -18.74 37.94 3.78
N VAL A 12 -19.46 38.12 4.90
CA VAL A 12 -19.72 37.04 5.87
C VAL A 12 -20.73 36.01 5.33
N LEU A 13 -21.69 36.43 4.50
CA LEU A 13 -22.66 35.53 3.86
C LEU A 13 -22.04 34.64 2.78
N PHE A 14 -21.05 35.13 2.02
CA PHE A 14 -20.34 34.31 1.03
C PHE A 14 -19.31 33.35 1.64
N ALA A 15 -18.68 33.73 2.77
CA ALA A 15 -17.76 32.85 3.50
C ALA A 15 -18.49 31.71 4.25
N GLY A 16 -19.71 31.95 4.72
CA GLY A 16 -20.53 30.92 5.39
C GLY A 16 -21.11 29.87 4.44
N LEU A 17 -21.49 30.27 3.22
CA LEU A 17 -22.08 29.34 2.24
C LEU A 17 -21.04 28.45 1.55
N THR A 18 -19.78 28.87 1.48
CA THR A 18 -18.67 28.06 0.95
C THR A 18 -18.15 27.03 1.95
N LEU A 19 -18.25 27.29 3.26
CA LEU A 19 -17.80 26.33 4.29
C LEU A 19 -18.81 25.19 4.55
N ALA A 20 -20.08 25.37 4.22
CA ALA A 20 -21.12 24.34 4.38
C ALA A 20 -21.14 23.28 3.26
N LEU A 21 -20.49 23.53 2.12
CA LEU A 21 -20.39 22.56 1.01
C LEU A 21 -19.17 21.62 1.11
N LEU A 22 -18.23 21.88 2.03
CA LEU A 22 -17.02 21.07 2.22
C LEU A 22 -17.20 19.89 3.19
N ALA A 23 -18.31 19.81 3.93
CA ALA A 23 -18.57 18.72 4.88
C ALA A 23 -19.37 17.54 4.28
N GLY A 24 -19.88 17.65 3.04
CA GLY A 24 -20.75 16.64 2.44
C GLY A 24 -20.05 15.57 1.60
N ALA A 25 -18.79 15.75 1.23
CA ALA A 25 -18.13 14.91 0.20
C ALA A 25 -17.47 13.63 0.73
N CYS A 26 -17.47 13.38 2.05
CA CYS A 26 -16.76 12.23 2.62
C CYS A 26 -17.67 11.04 3.02
N THR A 27 -18.99 11.11 2.80
CA THR A 27 -19.91 10.03 3.19
C THR A 27 -20.26 9.04 2.06
N GLY A 28 -19.72 9.24 0.86
CA GLY A 28 -19.88 8.29 -0.25
C GLY A 28 -18.91 7.12 -0.11
N GLY A 29 -19.42 5.93 0.25
CA GLY A 29 -18.66 4.70 0.18
C GLY A 29 -18.14 4.46 -1.24
N LEU A 30 -16.87 4.08 -1.36
CA LEU A 30 -16.24 3.76 -2.64
C LEU A 30 -17.05 2.65 -3.35
N PRO A 31 -17.39 2.80 -4.64
CA PRO A 31 -18.06 1.74 -5.39
C PRO A 31 -17.16 0.51 -5.50
N ALA A 32 -17.73 -0.67 -5.30
CA ALA A 32 -17.02 -1.96 -5.23
C ALA A 32 -16.50 -2.48 -6.60
N THR A 33 -16.54 -1.66 -7.65
CA THR A 33 -16.11 -2.03 -9.01
C THR A 33 -15.23 -0.94 -9.59
N PRO A 34 -14.11 -1.26 -10.27
CA PRO A 34 -13.28 -0.25 -10.90
C PRO A 34 -14.09 0.49 -11.97
N ALA A 35 -14.37 1.77 -11.72
CA ALA A 35 -15.07 2.62 -12.67
C ALA A 35 -14.22 2.79 -13.93
N THR A 36 -14.75 2.40 -15.08
CA THR A 36 -14.08 2.54 -16.39
C THR A 36 -14.06 4.00 -16.90
N ALA A 37 -14.60 4.94 -16.12
CA ALA A 37 -14.43 6.37 -16.32
C ALA A 37 -14.65 7.06 -14.96
N LEU A 38 -13.75 7.98 -14.59
CA LEU A 38 -13.94 8.85 -13.44
C LEU A 38 -15.11 9.79 -13.75
N ASP A 39 -16.06 9.89 -12.81
CA ASP A 39 -17.18 10.80 -12.96
C ASP A 39 -16.74 12.27 -12.81
N ALA A 40 -17.66 13.18 -13.13
CA ALA A 40 -17.41 14.62 -13.10
C ALA A 40 -17.01 15.11 -11.70
N GLU A 41 -17.44 14.43 -10.63
CA GLU A 41 -17.07 14.78 -9.26
C GLU A 41 -15.63 14.39 -8.94
N ALA A 42 -15.17 13.20 -9.36
CA ALA A 42 -13.78 12.78 -9.26
C ALA A 42 -12.84 13.67 -10.10
N LEU A 43 -13.30 14.16 -11.25
CA LEU A 43 -12.58 15.15 -12.06
C LEU A 43 -12.50 16.51 -11.36
N THR A 44 -13.57 16.93 -10.66
CA THR A 44 -13.59 18.20 -9.93
C THR A 44 -12.72 18.16 -8.68
N ALA A 45 -12.69 17.03 -7.96
CA ALA A 45 -11.77 16.80 -6.83
C ALA A 45 -10.30 16.83 -7.27
N THR A 46 -10.01 16.34 -8.48
CA THR A 46 -8.67 16.40 -9.08
C THR A 46 -8.30 17.82 -9.52
N ALA A 47 -9.26 18.57 -10.07
CA ALA A 47 -9.06 19.96 -10.50
C ALA A 47 -8.81 20.92 -9.33
N PHE A 48 -9.52 20.75 -8.21
CA PHE A 48 -9.37 21.59 -7.01
C PHE A 48 -7.97 21.51 -6.39
N CYS A 49 -7.30 20.35 -6.52
CA CYS A 49 -5.91 20.17 -6.06
C CYS A 49 -4.89 20.92 -6.93
N ILE A 50 -5.19 21.17 -8.21
CA ILE A 50 -4.27 21.80 -9.18
C ILE A 50 -4.31 23.33 -9.06
N GLN A 51 -5.45 23.90 -8.67
CA GLN A 51 -5.64 25.36 -8.63
C GLN A 51 -5.03 26.06 -7.40
N LEU A 52 -4.50 25.31 -6.42
CA LEU A 52 -3.98 25.86 -5.16
C LEU A 52 -2.50 26.30 -5.18
N THR A 53 -1.75 26.08 -6.26
CA THR A 53 -0.29 26.34 -6.29
C THR A 53 0.12 27.32 -7.39
N ASP A 54 -0.08 28.62 -7.16
CA ASP A 54 0.17 29.70 -8.12
C ASP A 54 1.65 30.16 -8.21
N THR A 55 2.63 29.29 -7.95
CA THR A 55 4.07 29.68 -7.89
C THR A 55 5.02 28.87 -8.77
N GLY A 56 4.52 28.05 -9.69
CA GLY A 56 5.31 27.58 -10.84
C GLY A 56 6.50 26.63 -10.57
N GLU A 57 6.78 26.25 -9.32
CA GLU A 57 7.72 25.17 -8.97
C GLU A 57 6.97 24.05 -8.24
N ASN A 58 6.64 22.98 -8.97
CA ASN A 58 5.77 21.93 -8.45
C ASN A 58 6.60 20.73 -7.94
N ILE A 59 6.64 20.54 -6.61
CA ILE A 59 6.66 19.19 -6.02
C ILE A 59 5.21 18.83 -5.72
N ALA A 60 4.60 18.10 -6.63
CA ALA A 60 3.24 17.62 -6.44
C ALA A 60 3.18 16.67 -5.22
N LEU A 61 2.02 16.58 -4.57
CA LEU A 61 1.78 15.71 -3.40
C LEU A 61 2.18 14.24 -3.66
N TRP A 62 2.23 13.78 -4.91
CA TRP A 62 2.76 12.46 -5.30
C TRP A 62 4.29 12.33 -5.13
N ALA A 63 5.05 13.42 -5.24
CA ALA A 63 6.48 13.44 -4.97
C ALA A 63 6.77 13.35 -3.46
N ILE A 64 5.80 13.72 -2.62
CA ILE A 64 5.89 13.67 -1.15
C ILE A 64 5.36 12.34 -0.61
N PHE A 65 4.29 11.78 -1.20
CA PHE A 65 3.58 10.61 -0.65
C PHE A 65 3.54 9.37 -1.56
N GLY A 66 3.97 9.48 -2.83
CA GLY A 66 3.90 8.42 -3.84
C GLY A 66 2.45 8.06 -4.24
N THR A 67 2.14 7.98 -5.52
CA THR A 67 1.00 7.16 -5.97
C THR A 67 1.49 5.73 -6.21
N PRO A 68 0.84 4.69 -5.67
CA PRO A 68 1.13 3.31 -6.07
C PRO A 68 0.73 3.03 -7.52
N THR A 69 -0.04 3.93 -8.15
CA THR A 69 -0.48 3.81 -9.54
C THR A 69 0.51 4.54 -10.46
N PRO A 70 1.18 3.82 -11.37
CA PRO A 70 1.93 4.42 -12.46
C PRO A 70 1.04 5.30 -13.33
N PRO A 71 1.61 6.27 -14.09
CA PRO A 71 0.87 6.95 -15.15
C PRO A 71 0.19 5.94 -16.09
N PRO A 72 -1.04 6.20 -16.56
CA PRO A 72 -1.68 5.36 -17.55
C PRO A 72 -0.75 5.11 -18.74
N GLY A 73 -0.47 3.83 -19.04
CA GLY A 73 0.43 3.43 -20.13
C GLY A 73 1.88 3.18 -19.75
N VAL A 74 2.27 3.37 -18.49
CA VAL A 74 3.60 2.97 -17.98
C VAL A 74 3.43 1.78 -17.05
N THR A 75 3.59 0.55 -17.55
CA THR A 75 3.74 -0.61 -16.67
C THR A 75 5.21 -0.64 -16.23
N PRO A 76 5.54 -0.45 -14.93
CA PRO A 76 6.90 -0.64 -14.47
C PRO A 76 7.35 -2.05 -14.87
N PRO A 77 8.59 -2.22 -15.36
CA PRO A 77 9.07 -3.55 -15.71
C PRO A 77 8.95 -4.44 -14.47
N THR A 78 8.21 -5.54 -14.59
CA THR A 78 8.11 -6.53 -13.54
C THR A 78 9.51 -7.02 -13.21
N PRO A 79 9.99 -6.88 -11.95
CA PRO A 79 11.33 -7.28 -11.62
C PRO A 79 11.52 -8.78 -11.82
N THR A 80 12.67 -9.14 -12.39
CA THR A 80 13.05 -10.52 -12.63
C THR A 80 13.07 -11.29 -11.30
N PRO A 81 12.39 -12.44 -11.20
CA PRO A 81 12.41 -13.27 -10.00
C PRO A 81 13.84 -13.62 -9.58
N ARG A 82 14.15 -13.43 -8.30
CA ARG A 82 15.35 -14.01 -7.69
C ARG A 82 15.03 -15.42 -7.18
N THR A 83 15.93 -16.37 -7.39
CA THR A 83 15.78 -17.74 -6.88
C THR A 83 16.40 -17.90 -5.50
N LEU A 84 15.85 -18.81 -4.70
CA LEU A 84 16.40 -19.25 -3.42
C LEU A 84 16.95 -20.68 -3.57
N PRO A 85 18.27 -20.86 -3.77
CA PRO A 85 18.87 -22.16 -4.09
C PRO A 85 19.14 -23.03 -2.85
N ILE A 86 18.96 -22.51 -1.65
CA ILE A 86 19.22 -23.21 -0.39
C ILE A 86 17.92 -23.69 0.26
N SER A 87 18.00 -24.84 0.93
CA SER A 87 16.93 -25.34 1.79
C SER A 87 16.93 -24.62 3.13
N GLY A 88 15.79 -24.59 3.80
CA GLY A 88 15.65 -24.04 5.15
C GLY A 88 15.07 -25.03 6.16
N ASP A 89 15.30 -24.74 7.43
CA ASP A 89 14.68 -25.41 8.58
C ASP A 89 13.41 -24.66 9.01
N PRO A 90 12.21 -25.24 8.85
CA PRO A 90 10.95 -24.60 9.23
C PRO A 90 10.82 -24.27 10.72
N GLU A 91 11.43 -25.04 11.62
CA GLU A 91 11.33 -24.79 13.07
C GLU A 91 12.20 -23.59 13.45
N ARG A 92 13.42 -23.51 12.89
CA ARG A 92 14.25 -22.30 13.00
C ARG A 92 13.56 -21.09 12.37
N GLY A 93 12.92 -21.28 11.22
CA GLY A 93 12.14 -20.26 10.53
C GLY A 93 11.00 -19.71 11.38
N LYS A 94 10.27 -20.58 12.08
CA LYS A 94 9.23 -20.20 13.03
C LYS A 94 9.78 -19.38 14.20
N ALA A 95 10.94 -19.77 14.75
CA ALA A 95 11.59 -19.00 15.81
C ALA A 95 12.00 -17.60 15.33
N LEU A 96 12.58 -17.50 14.13
CA LEU A 96 12.95 -16.21 13.52
C LEU A 96 11.73 -15.33 13.23
N PHE A 97 10.66 -15.92 12.69
CA PHE A 97 9.39 -15.23 12.38
C PHE A 97 8.80 -14.55 13.62
N ASN A 98 8.85 -15.22 14.78
CA ASN A 98 8.34 -14.72 16.06
C ASN A 98 9.35 -13.86 16.83
N GLY A 99 10.63 -13.89 16.44
CA GLY A 99 11.74 -13.24 17.14
C GLY A 99 12.44 -12.20 16.29
N GLN A 100 13.69 -12.47 15.91
CA GLN A 100 14.60 -11.51 15.27
C GLN A 100 14.02 -10.83 14.02
N ALA A 101 13.22 -11.54 13.22
CA ALA A 101 12.61 -10.98 12.01
C ALA A 101 11.32 -10.18 12.29
N ASN A 102 10.74 -10.30 13.49
CA ASN A 102 9.54 -9.59 13.96
C ASN A 102 8.34 -9.66 12.99
N CYS A 103 8.24 -10.73 12.20
CA CYS A 103 7.16 -10.89 11.23
C CYS A 103 5.79 -11.00 11.92
N ALA A 104 5.75 -11.68 13.06
CA ALA A 104 4.54 -11.88 13.87
C ALA A 104 3.95 -10.58 14.44
N VAL A 105 4.71 -9.49 14.48
CA VAL A 105 4.21 -8.17 14.93
C VAL A 105 3.17 -7.62 13.94
N CYS A 106 3.26 -8.01 12.67
CA CYS A 106 2.38 -7.49 11.62
C CYS A 106 1.49 -8.54 10.97
N HIS A 107 1.91 -9.80 10.97
CA HIS A 107 1.26 -10.88 10.25
C HIS A 107 0.72 -11.98 11.17
N LEU A 108 -0.56 -12.30 11.01
CA LEU A 108 -1.22 -13.43 11.65
C LEU A 108 -1.03 -14.70 10.80
N VAL A 109 -0.87 -15.86 11.43
CA VAL A 109 -0.69 -17.16 10.75
C VAL A 109 -1.82 -18.15 11.00
N ASP A 110 -2.69 -17.84 11.97
CA ASP A 110 -3.77 -18.67 12.49
C ASP A 110 -5.17 -18.06 12.26
N SER A 111 -5.24 -16.76 11.98
CA SER A 111 -6.45 -16.05 11.56
C SER A 111 -6.40 -15.62 10.09
N GLU A 112 -7.56 -15.49 9.45
CA GLU A 112 -7.71 -14.83 8.14
C GLU A 112 -7.74 -13.28 8.27
N ASP A 113 -7.77 -12.77 9.50
CA ASP A 113 -7.89 -11.34 9.78
C ASP A 113 -6.70 -10.55 9.25
N TRP A 114 -7.00 -9.31 8.87
CA TRP A 114 -6.00 -8.30 8.56
C TRP A 114 -5.64 -7.53 9.83
N PHE A 115 -4.34 -7.43 10.13
CA PHE A 115 -3.86 -6.65 11.27
C PHE A 115 -3.10 -5.41 10.80
N VAL A 116 -1.77 -5.47 10.73
CA VAL A 116 -0.94 -4.45 10.06
C VAL A 116 -0.63 -4.89 8.64
N GLY A 117 -0.23 -6.15 8.48
CA GLY A 117 -0.08 -6.83 7.19
C GLY A 117 -1.22 -7.82 6.93
N PRO A 118 -1.29 -8.35 5.70
CA PRO A 118 -2.23 -9.42 5.36
C PRO A 118 -1.98 -10.68 6.19
N SER A 119 -3.04 -11.45 6.41
CA SER A 119 -2.89 -12.81 6.95
C SER A 119 -1.95 -13.67 6.10
N LEU A 120 -1.15 -14.48 6.79
CA LEU A 120 -0.29 -15.53 6.24
C LEU A 120 -0.83 -16.93 6.53
N LYS A 121 -2.01 -17.07 7.12
CA LYS A 121 -2.70 -18.36 7.24
C LYS A 121 -2.85 -18.98 5.86
N SER A 122 -2.47 -20.24 5.68
CA SER A 122 -2.56 -20.93 4.37
C SER A 122 -1.78 -20.25 3.22
N VAL A 123 -0.75 -19.42 3.54
CA VAL A 123 -0.02 -18.66 2.51
C VAL A 123 0.67 -19.58 1.50
N ALA A 124 1.14 -20.76 1.92
CA ALA A 124 1.76 -21.73 1.04
C ALA A 124 0.84 -22.14 -0.12
N SER A 125 -0.46 -22.26 0.15
CA SER A 125 -1.46 -22.69 -0.83
C SER A 125 -1.77 -21.63 -1.89
N ARG A 126 -1.55 -20.34 -1.58
CA ARG A 126 -1.86 -19.22 -2.50
C ARG A 126 -0.65 -18.51 -3.08
N ALA A 127 0.53 -18.63 -2.48
CA ALA A 127 1.72 -17.87 -2.90
C ALA A 127 2.07 -18.10 -4.37
N GLY A 128 2.05 -19.35 -4.83
CA GLY A 128 2.39 -19.71 -6.21
C GLY A 128 1.38 -19.24 -7.27
N SER A 129 0.19 -18.79 -6.88
CA SER A 129 -0.80 -18.25 -7.83
C SER A 129 -0.79 -16.72 -7.91
N LYS A 130 0.03 -16.04 -7.09
CA LYS A 130 0.11 -14.57 -7.08
C LYS A 130 0.86 -13.99 -8.28
N ARG A 131 1.77 -14.75 -8.86
CA ARG A 131 2.54 -14.38 -10.06
C ARG A 131 2.79 -15.60 -10.93
N ALA A 132 2.46 -15.50 -12.21
CA ALA A 132 2.56 -16.63 -13.14
C ALA A 132 4.01 -17.09 -13.42
N ASP A 133 5.00 -16.24 -13.16
CA ASP A 133 6.43 -16.51 -13.39
C ASP A 133 7.16 -17.06 -12.15
N MET A 134 6.44 -17.42 -11.07
CA MET A 134 7.02 -17.85 -9.81
C MET A 134 6.25 -19.03 -9.19
N ASP A 135 6.99 -20.01 -8.65
CA ASP A 135 6.43 -20.96 -7.69
C ASP A 135 6.24 -20.31 -6.31
N ALA A 136 5.59 -21.01 -5.38
CA ALA A 136 5.31 -20.47 -4.04
C ALA A 136 6.59 -20.06 -3.27
N LYS A 137 7.65 -20.89 -3.35
CA LYS A 137 8.93 -20.62 -2.68
C LYS A 137 9.58 -19.35 -3.22
N THR A 138 9.64 -19.24 -4.54
CA THR A 138 10.22 -18.09 -5.25
C THR A 138 9.42 -16.84 -4.95
N TYR A 139 8.10 -16.91 -4.98
CA TYR A 139 7.24 -15.77 -4.64
C TYR A 139 7.49 -15.28 -3.20
N LEU A 140 7.45 -16.17 -2.22
CA LEU A 140 7.66 -15.81 -0.81
C LEU A 140 9.04 -15.19 -0.57
N TYR A 141 10.08 -15.77 -1.16
CA TYR A 141 11.43 -15.21 -1.08
C TYR A 141 11.49 -13.79 -1.67
N ASN A 142 10.93 -13.58 -2.86
CA ASN A 142 10.96 -12.29 -3.53
C ASN A 142 10.17 -11.21 -2.77
N VAL A 143 9.07 -11.57 -2.11
CA VAL A 143 8.34 -10.63 -1.24
C VAL A 143 9.17 -10.27 0.00
N ILE A 144 9.94 -11.19 0.58
CA ILE A 144 10.78 -10.87 1.74
C ILE A 144 11.94 -9.95 1.35
N VAL A 145 12.63 -10.24 0.24
CA VAL A 145 13.79 -9.43 -0.18
C VAL A 145 13.40 -8.17 -0.94
N ASN A 146 12.18 -8.11 -1.48
CA ASN A 146 11.64 -6.94 -2.18
C ASN A 146 10.15 -6.74 -1.80
N PRO A 147 9.85 -6.25 -0.59
CA PRO A 147 8.49 -6.22 -0.04
C PRO A 147 7.48 -5.36 -0.81
N ASP A 148 7.95 -4.41 -1.60
CA ASP A 148 7.07 -3.54 -2.40
C ASP A 148 6.79 -4.11 -3.80
N LEU A 149 7.28 -5.31 -4.15
CA LEU A 149 6.97 -5.97 -5.43
C LEU A 149 5.51 -6.37 -5.56
N THR A 150 4.78 -6.46 -4.45
CA THR A 150 3.38 -6.85 -4.46
C THR A 150 2.63 -5.95 -3.50
N ILE A 151 2.37 -4.72 -3.96
CA ILE A 151 1.49 -3.80 -3.25
C ILE A 151 0.07 -4.35 -3.36
N VAL A 152 -0.33 -5.10 -2.33
CA VAL A 152 -1.75 -5.33 -2.07
C VAL A 152 -2.36 -3.93 -1.90
N PRO A 153 -3.48 -3.59 -2.57
CA PRO A 153 -4.00 -2.20 -2.64
C PRO A 153 -4.12 -1.45 -1.31
N GLN A 154 -4.13 -2.18 -0.19
CA GLN A 154 -4.33 -1.71 1.16
C GLN A 154 -3.03 -1.43 1.96
N VAL A 155 -1.81 -1.69 1.44
CA VAL A 155 -0.54 -1.43 2.16
C VAL A 155 0.29 -0.38 1.43
N LYS A 156 0.75 0.66 2.14
CA LYS A 156 1.70 1.64 1.59
C LYS A 156 3.08 1.02 1.41
N ALA A 157 3.79 1.41 0.35
CA ALA A 157 5.18 0.99 0.16
C ALA A 157 6.04 1.37 1.39
N GLY A 158 6.95 0.48 1.78
CA GLY A 158 7.84 0.70 2.93
C GLY A 158 7.27 0.36 4.31
N VAL A 159 6.01 -0.10 4.41
CA VAL A 159 5.46 -0.62 5.69
C VAL A 159 6.15 -1.92 6.08
N MET A 160 6.33 -2.86 5.14
CA MET A 160 7.17 -4.04 5.36
C MET A 160 8.65 -3.62 5.16
N PRO A 161 9.54 -3.83 6.16
CA PRO A 161 10.90 -3.31 6.11
C PRO A 161 11.70 -3.82 4.91
N ARG A 162 12.38 -2.92 4.19
CA ARG A 162 13.32 -3.27 3.09
C ARG A 162 14.71 -3.71 3.59
N THR A 163 14.83 -3.96 4.90
CA THR A 163 16.14 -4.12 5.57
C THR A 163 16.47 -5.56 5.94
N PHE A 164 15.71 -6.54 5.43
CA PHE A 164 15.88 -7.93 5.83
C PHE A 164 17.22 -8.51 5.37
N GLU A 165 17.67 -8.25 4.14
CA GLU A 165 18.97 -8.75 3.65
C GLU A 165 20.18 -8.12 4.38
N GLN A 166 20.00 -7.00 5.06
CA GLN A 166 21.04 -6.35 5.88
C GLN A 166 21.03 -6.87 7.33
N LYS A 167 19.91 -7.41 7.81
CA LYS A 167 19.70 -7.80 9.22
C LYS A 167 19.67 -9.31 9.44
N LEU A 168 19.37 -10.07 8.39
CA LEU A 168 19.20 -11.51 8.41
C LEU A 168 20.18 -12.14 7.44
N GLN A 169 20.78 -13.25 7.86
CA GLN A 169 21.60 -14.05 6.95
C GLN A 169 20.71 -14.68 5.88
N GLN A 170 21.30 -15.05 4.75
CA GLN A 170 20.56 -15.73 3.68
C GLN A 170 19.89 -17.02 4.17
N GLN A 171 20.54 -17.76 5.08
CA GLN A 171 19.96 -18.95 5.71
C GLN A 171 18.76 -18.62 6.59
N ASP A 172 18.78 -17.48 7.32
CA ASP A 172 17.64 -17.04 8.14
C ASP A 172 16.42 -16.78 7.27
N ILE A 173 16.62 -16.11 6.14
CA ILE A 173 15.56 -15.86 5.16
C ILE A 173 15.06 -17.18 4.58
N ALA A 174 15.95 -18.12 4.26
CA ALA A 174 15.56 -19.43 3.77
C ALA A 174 14.71 -20.21 4.77
N ASP A 175 15.11 -20.22 6.04
CA ASP A 175 14.37 -20.89 7.11
C ASP A 175 12.98 -20.28 7.29
N ILE A 176 12.86 -18.95 7.28
CA ILE A 176 11.57 -18.25 7.30
C ILE A 176 10.72 -18.64 6.10
N VAL A 177 11.28 -18.64 4.88
CA VAL A 177 10.54 -19.07 3.67
C VAL A 177 10.05 -20.52 3.83
N TYR A 178 10.88 -21.42 4.35
CA TYR A 178 10.50 -22.82 4.56
C TYR A 178 9.45 -22.98 5.65
N TYR A 179 9.46 -22.16 6.70
CA TYR A 179 8.36 -22.06 7.65
C TYR A 179 7.06 -21.62 6.97
N LEU A 180 7.08 -20.56 6.17
CA LEU A 180 5.88 -20.08 5.46
C LEU A 180 5.31 -21.13 4.50
N LEU A 181 6.16 -22.00 3.93
CA LEU A 181 5.74 -23.12 3.08
C LEU A 181 5.05 -24.27 3.84
N THR A 182 5.17 -24.34 5.17
CA THR A 182 4.41 -25.29 6.00
C THR A 182 3.01 -24.78 6.34
N LEU A 183 2.75 -23.48 6.21
CA LEU A 183 1.46 -22.86 6.47
C LEU A 183 0.46 -23.18 5.36
N ARG A 184 -0.08 -24.40 5.40
CA ARG A 184 -1.11 -24.94 4.52
C ARG A 184 -2.42 -25.02 5.28
N GLY A 185 -3.52 -24.71 4.60
CA GLY A 185 -4.88 -24.85 5.12
C GLY A 185 -5.42 -26.25 4.95
#